data_AF-A0A7L0HL57-F1
#
_entry.id   AF-A0A7L0HL57-F1
#
_cell.length_a   1.000
_cell.length_b   1.000
_cell.length_c   1.000
_cell.angle_alpha   90.00
_cell.angle_beta   90.00
_cell.angle_gamma   90.00
#
_symmetry.space_group_name_H-M   'P 1'
#
loop_
_entity.id
_entity.type
_entity.pdbx_description
1 polymer ?
#
loop_
_entity_poly.entity_id
_entity_poly.type
_entity_poly.pdbx_seq_one_letter_code
_entity_poly.pdbx_strand_id
1 'polypeptide(L)'
;TNPNSTQRFFHTEVQICFRCCHVNILQLLGFSVETGLHCLIYPYLPNGSLQNQLQPQAGSAPLPWDMRISIAVGLIRAVEYLHNFGILHGNIKSSNVLLDENFTPKLGHSGLRLYSADKKSEYAVMKTKVLQASLTYLPEDFIRHGQLTEKVDIFSCGVVLAEILTGMKALDEGRQPIYLKDIIADEIQTAKESSRSKVKNCEKLAAKEICSKYLESRAGHLLEEAAIDFASAICLCLRKKNANITEVLEVMETADNKLREHYICGSSLSGFSMNTPEETDDETTSLSVDVPPGGMQRAGIAQPATLTSAHPSPPSMAALSPDIYCGQVSRIPSLARETSWKIQINDKKKKLMENILLYEEDKLNSSELFES
;
A
#
# COMPACT_ATOMS: atom_id res chain seq x y z
N THR A 1 3.50 -32.76 -3.96
CA THR A 1 2.79 -32.15 -2.81
C THR A 1 1.72 -33.12 -2.34
N ASN A 2 1.51 -33.29 -1.04
CA ASN A 2 0.48 -34.20 -0.53
C ASN A 2 -0.90 -33.59 -0.83
N PRO A 3 -1.85 -34.27 -1.51
CA PRO A 3 -3.16 -33.70 -1.86
C PRO A 3 -3.91 -33.12 -0.65
N ASN A 4 -3.73 -33.71 0.54
CA ASN A 4 -4.30 -33.21 1.79
C ASN A 4 -3.74 -31.85 2.25
N SER A 5 -2.52 -31.50 1.83
CA SER A 5 -1.92 -30.20 2.14
C SER A 5 -2.51 -29.07 1.28
N THR A 6 -2.68 -29.30 -0.03
CA THR A 6 -3.25 -28.32 -0.95
C THR A 6 -4.68 -27.95 -0.59
N GLN A 7 -5.50 -28.95 -0.25
CA GLN A 7 -6.88 -28.74 0.16
C GLN A 7 -6.99 -27.94 1.48
N ARG A 8 -6.08 -28.20 2.45
CA ARG A 8 -6.02 -27.41 3.69
C ARG A 8 -5.60 -25.97 3.44
N PHE A 9 -4.57 -25.74 2.61
CA PHE A 9 -4.15 -24.38 2.26
C PHE A 9 -5.28 -23.61 1.58
N PHE A 10 -5.95 -24.21 0.61
CA PHE A 10 -7.08 -23.59 -0.06
C PHE A 10 -8.22 -23.24 0.88
N HIS A 11 -8.63 -24.17 1.74
CA HIS A 11 -9.71 -23.92 2.70
C HIS A 11 -9.33 -22.82 3.70
N THR A 12 -8.10 -22.82 4.21
CA THR A 12 -7.61 -21.77 5.11
C THR A 12 -7.57 -20.40 4.43
N GLU A 13 -7.03 -20.32 3.21
CA GLU A 13 -7.00 -19.08 2.42
C GLU A 13 -8.41 -18.54 2.20
N VAL A 14 -9.35 -19.39 1.77
CA VAL A 14 -10.76 -19.02 1.59
C VAL A 14 -11.36 -18.47 2.89
N GLN A 15 -11.19 -19.18 4.01
CA GLN A 15 -11.75 -18.75 5.31
C GLN A 15 -11.20 -17.41 5.77
N ILE A 16 -9.92 -17.13 5.53
CA ILE A 16 -9.30 -15.88 5.97
C ILE A 16 -9.64 -14.74 5.01
N CYS A 17 -9.56 -14.96 3.69
CA CYS A 17 -9.91 -13.95 2.69
C CYS A 17 -11.37 -13.50 2.79
N PHE A 18 -12.29 -14.37 3.23
CA PHE A 18 -13.67 -13.96 3.50
C PHE A 18 -13.84 -13.09 4.76
N ARG A 19 -12.89 -13.17 5.71
CA ARG A 19 -12.94 -12.42 6.97
C ARG A 19 -12.13 -11.12 6.94
N CYS A 20 -11.18 -11.01 6.00
CA CYS A 20 -10.35 -9.84 5.84
C CYS A 20 -10.97 -8.88 4.81
N CYS A 21 -11.57 -7.80 5.28
CA CYS A 21 -12.09 -6.73 4.43
C CYS A 21 -11.33 -5.45 4.72
N HIS A 22 -10.33 -5.13 3.90
CA HIS A 22 -9.51 -3.94 4.04
C HIS A 22 -9.16 -3.38 2.66
N VAL A 23 -9.09 -2.05 2.53
CA VAL A 23 -8.82 -1.38 1.25
C VAL A 23 -7.48 -1.78 0.62
N ASN A 24 -6.52 -2.20 1.44
CA ASN A 24 -5.20 -2.64 0.98
C ASN A 24 -4.99 -4.16 0.98
N ILE A 25 -6.04 -4.97 1.13
CA ILE A 25 -5.99 -6.44 1.01
C ILE A 25 -6.73 -6.86 -0.25
N LEU A 26 -6.17 -7.83 -0.98
CA LEU A 26 -6.81 -8.36 -2.18
C LEU A 26 -8.07 -9.15 -1.80
N GLN A 27 -9.23 -8.62 -2.17
CA GLN A 27 -10.52 -9.24 -1.87
C GLN A 27 -10.77 -10.48 -2.74
N LEU A 28 -11.01 -11.62 -2.10
CA LEU A 28 -11.51 -12.81 -2.79
C LEU A 28 -12.98 -12.60 -3.20
N LEU A 29 -13.28 -12.76 -4.49
CA LEU A 29 -14.64 -12.66 -5.05
C LEU A 29 -15.39 -14.00 -4.98
N GLY A 30 -14.64 -15.10 -5.05
CA GLY A 30 -15.21 -16.44 -5.03
C GLY A 30 -14.14 -17.50 -5.22
N PHE A 31 -14.56 -18.75 -5.18
CA PHE A 31 -13.67 -19.89 -5.38
C PHE A 31 -14.41 -21.01 -6.12
N SER A 32 -13.68 -21.88 -6.80
CA SER A 32 -14.22 -23.09 -7.43
C SER A 32 -13.43 -24.31 -7.00
N VAL A 33 -14.12 -25.42 -6.75
CA VAL A 33 -13.53 -26.72 -6.47
C VAL A 33 -14.22 -27.73 -7.37
N GLU A 34 -13.55 -28.15 -8.44
CA GLU A 34 -14.07 -29.10 -9.42
C GLU A 34 -12.97 -30.11 -9.78
N THR A 35 -13.30 -31.41 -9.77
CA THR A 35 -12.40 -32.51 -10.20
C THR A 35 -10.97 -32.48 -9.61
N GLY A 36 -10.79 -31.89 -8.42
CA GLY A 36 -9.49 -31.74 -7.75
C GLY A 36 -8.73 -30.44 -8.09
N LEU A 37 -9.24 -29.64 -9.01
CA LEU A 37 -8.79 -28.28 -9.28
C LEU A 37 -9.38 -27.32 -8.25
N HIS A 38 -8.51 -26.46 -7.73
CA HIS A 38 -8.84 -25.46 -6.71
C HIS A 38 -8.54 -24.08 -7.28
N CYS A 39 -9.56 -23.29 -7.55
CA CYS A 39 -9.45 -21.97 -8.17
C CYS A 39 -9.92 -20.89 -7.20
N LEU A 40 -9.17 -19.78 -7.14
CA LEU A 40 -9.54 -18.57 -6.42
C LEU A 40 -9.79 -17.47 -7.44
N ILE A 41 -10.89 -16.73 -7.25
CA ILE A 41 -11.34 -15.68 -8.18
C ILE A 41 -11.12 -14.34 -7.50
N TYR A 42 -10.32 -13.49 -8.14
CA TYR A 42 -9.96 -12.16 -7.67
C TYR A 42 -10.33 -11.10 -8.71
N PRO A 43 -10.52 -9.83 -8.30
CA PRO A 43 -10.60 -8.75 -9.27
C PRO A 43 -9.29 -8.65 -10.07
N TYR A 44 -9.39 -8.39 -11.37
CA TYR A 44 -8.23 -8.11 -12.18
C TYR A 44 -7.65 -6.74 -11.82
N LEU A 45 -6.33 -6.67 -11.64
CA LEU A 45 -5.62 -5.47 -11.24
C LEU A 45 -4.70 -5.02 -12.38
N PRO A 46 -5.09 -3.96 -13.14
CA PRO A 46 -4.48 -3.64 -14.44
C PRO A 46 -3.03 -3.18 -14.34
N ASN A 47 -2.64 -2.57 -13.22
CA ASN A 47 -1.26 -2.13 -13.00
C ASN A 47 -0.34 -3.26 -12.53
N GLY A 48 -0.84 -4.49 -12.40
CA GLY A 48 -0.04 -5.68 -12.11
C GLY A 48 0.61 -5.63 -10.72
N SER A 49 1.80 -6.22 -10.59
CA SER A 49 2.55 -6.27 -9.33
C SER A 49 3.46 -5.06 -9.15
N LEU A 50 3.70 -4.69 -7.89
CA LEU A 50 4.68 -3.69 -7.51
C LEU A 50 6.08 -4.04 -8.04
N GLN A 51 6.45 -5.32 -8.04
CA GLN A 51 7.72 -5.78 -8.61
C GLN A 51 7.89 -5.32 -10.07
N ASN A 52 6.84 -5.44 -10.88
CA ASN A 52 6.88 -5.04 -12.29
C ASN A 52 6.93 -3.50 -12.43
N GLN A 53 6.23 -2.77 -11.56
CA GLN A 53 6.22 -1.30 -11.59
C GLN A 53 7.53 -0.66 -11.09
N LEU A 54 8.27 -1.33 -10.19
CA LEU A 54 9.60 -0.89 -9.75
C LEU A 54 10.70 -1.24 -10.76
N GLN A 55 10.46 -2.23 -11.63
CA GLN A 55 11.35 -2.64 -12.71
C GLN A 55 10.67 -2.41 -14.08
N PRO A 56 10.34 -1.15 -14.42
CA PRO A 56 9.59 -0.86 -15.62
C PRO A 56 10.33 -1.37 -16.86
N GLN A 57 9.57 -1.91 -17.81
CA GLN A 57 10.09 -2.27 -19.11
C GLN A 57 10.69 -1.04 -19.81
N ALA A 58 11.64 -1.27 -20.71
CA ALA A 58 12.30 -0.20 -21.44
C ALA A 58 11.26 0.74 -22.09
N GLY A 59 11.25 2.01 -21.68
CA GLY A 59 10.36 3.04 -22.20
C GLY A 59 9.19 3.45 -21.29
N SER A 60 8.91 2.73 -20.20
CA SER A 60 7.92 3.19 -19.20
C SER A 60 8.54 4.14 -18.19
N ALA A 61 7.79 5.18 -17.81
CA ALA A 61 8.19 6.08 -16.74
C ALA A 61 8.23 5.32 -15.40
N PRO A 62 9.21 5.62 -14.51
CA PRO A 62 9.23 5.06 -13.17
C PRO A 62 8.09 5.62 -12.33
N LEU A 63 7.66 4.85 -11.31
CA LEU A 63 6.70 5.35 -10.33
C LEU A 63 7.23 6.63 -9.65
N PRO A 64 6.45 7.73 -9.61
CA PRO A 64 6.81 8.94 -8.90
C PRO A 64 6.70 8.75 -7.38
N TRP A 65 7.32 9.66 -6.63
CA TRP A 65 7.47 9.53 -5.17
C TRP A 65 6.17 9.55 -4.37
N ASP A 66 5.17 10.33 -4.80
CA ASP A 66 3.83 10.37 -4.20
C ASP A 66 3.16 8.99 -4.27
N MET A 67 3.25 8.33 -5.43
CA MET A 67 2.72 6.98 -5.61
C MET A 67 3.51 5.94 -4.81
N ARG A 68 4.85 6.04 -4.80
CA ARG A 68 5.72 5.15 -4.00
C ARG A 68 5.39 5.21 -2.51
N ILE A 69 5.24 6.41 -1.96
CA ILE A 69 4.90 6.62 -0.55
C ILE A 69 3.47 6.11 -0.27
N SER A 70 2.50 6.42 -1.12
CA SER A 70 1.13 5.92 -0.97
C SER A 70 1.07 4.39 -0.96
N ILE A 71 1.82 3.74 -1.85
CA ILE A 71 1.95 2.27 -1.91
C ILE A 71 2.58 1.71 -0.63
N ALA A 72 3.65 2.34 -0.14
CA ALA A 72 4.32 1.94 1.09
C ALA A 72 3.39 2.03 2.31
N VAL A 73 2.68 3.15 2.48
CA VAL A 73 1.69 3.34 3.55
C VAL A 73 0.58 2.30 3.46
N GLY A 74 0.03 2.07 2.27
CA GLY A 74 -1.03 1.08 2.07
C GLY A 74 -0.59 -0.35 2.38
N LEU A 75 0.65 -0.72 2.05
CA LEU A 75 1.22 -2.02 2.42
C LEU A 75 1.32 -2.16 3.95
N ILE A 76 1.84 -1.16 4.65
CA ILE A 76 1.99 -1.19 6.11
C ILE A 76 0.61 -1.33 6.78
N ARG A 77 -0.40 -0.58 6.30
CA ARG A 77 -1.79 -0.68 6.79
C ARG A 77 -2.39 -2.07 6.57
N ALA A 78 -2.11 -2.72 5.43
CA ALA A 78 -2.54 -4.09 5.20
C ALA A 78 -1.94 -5.07 6.21
N VAL A 79 -0.65 -4.93 6.51
CA VAL A 79 0.06 -5.79 7.48
C VAL A 79 -0.45 -5.54 8.90
N GLU A 80 -0.58 -4.27 9.31
CA GLU A 80 -1.13 -3.91 10.62
C GLU A 80 -2.55 -4.45 10.80
N TYR A 81 -3.41 -4.30 9.79
CA TYR A 81 -4.76 -4.87 9.80
C TYR A 81 -4.71 -6.38 10.07
N LEU A 82 -3.89 -7.14 9.34
CA LEU A 82 -3.78 -8.59 9.53
C LEU A 82 -3.32 -8.94 10.96
N HIS A 83 -2.30 -8.24 11.47
CA HIS A 83 -1.77 -8.48 12.82
C HIS A 83 -2.79 -8.17 13.91
N ASN A 84 -3.60 -7.11 13.75
CA ASN A 84 -4.70 -6.80 14.68
C ASN A 84 -5.77 -7.89 14.76
N PHE A 85 -5.94 -8.70 13.70
CA PHE A 85 -6.81 -9.87 13.68
C PHE A 85 -6.08 -11.19 14.07
N GLY A 86 -4.82 -11.12 14.48
CA GLY A 86 -4.01 -12.28 14.86
C GLY A 86 -3.63 -13.18 13.67
N ILE A 87 -3.54 -12.59 12.48
CA ILE A 87 -3.25 -13.29 11.22
C ILE A 87 -1.84 -12.96 10.75
N LEU A 88 -1.03 -13.99 10.44
CA LEU A 88 0.34 -13.84 9.93
C LEU A 88 0.38 -14.12 8.43
N HIS A 89 0.89 -13.16 7.64
CA HIS A 89 0.93 -13.23 6.19
C HIS A 89 1.91 -14.29 5.67
N GLY A 90 3.14 -14.27 6.17
CA GLY A 90 4.20 -15.26 5.91
C GLY A 90 4.75 -15.27 4.47
N ASN A 91 4.22 -14.44 3.56
CA ASN A 91 4.63 -14.39 2.16
C ASN A 91 4.60 -12.95 1.60
N ILE A 92 5.06 -11.97 2.38
CA ILE A 92 5.13 -10.57 1.94
C ILE A 92 6.35 -10.41 1.00
N LYS A 93 6.10 -9.95 -0.22
CA LYS A 93 7.09 -9.67 -1.27
C LYS A 93 6.48 -8.76 -2.33
N SER A 94 7.30 -8.03 -3.09
CA SER A 94 6.81 -7.07 -4.10
C SER A 94 5.98 -7.71 -5.23
N SER A 95 6.17 -9.00 -5.53
CA SER A 95 5.30 -9.73 -6.48
C SER A 95 3.88 -9.99 -5.97
N ASN A 96 3.68 -9.95 -4.65
CA ASN A 96 2.38 -10.19 -4.01
C ASN A 96 1.65 -8.88 -3.65
N VAL A 97 2.30 -7.73 -3.83
CA VAL A 97 1.66 -6.41 -3.71
C VAL A 97 1.17 -6.05 -5.11
N LEU A 98 -0.13 -6.18 -5.35
CA LEU A 98 -0.74 -5.84 -6.62
C LEU A 98 -1.29 -4.42 -6.59
N LEU A 99 -1.52 -3.81 -7.74
CA LEU A 99 -1.91 -2.41 -7.86
C LEU A 99 -3.19 -2.28 -8.69
N ASP A 100 -4.21 -1.68 -8.10
CA ASP A 100 -5.46 -1.38 -8.82
C ASP A 100 -5.28 -0.21 -9.80
N GLU A 101 -6.34 0.16 -10.51
CA GLU A 101 -6.36 1.24 -11.51
C GLU A 101 -5.83 2.58 -10.98
N ASN A 102 -5.99 2.85 -9.67
CA ASN A 102 -5.54 4.06 -9.00
C ASN A 102 -4.18 3.88 -8.30
N PHE A 103 -3.47 2.79 -8.62
CA PHE A 103 -2.23 2.38 -7.96
C PHE A 103 -2.37 2.17 -6.44
N THR A 104 -3.58 1.89 -5.96
CA THR A 104 -3.76 1.51 -4.56
C THR A 104 -3.23 0.10 -4.36
N PRO A 105 -2.33 -0.14 -3.40
CA PRO A 105 -1.77 -1.47 -3.18
C PRO A 105 -2.83 -2.41 -2.60
N LYS A 106 -2.87 -3.63 -3.13
CA LYS A 106 -3.64 -4.78 -2.65
C LYS A 106 -2.67 -5.90 -2.34
N LEU A 107 -2.42 -6.16 -1.06
CA LEU A 107 -1.63 -7.29 -0.62
C LEU A 107 -2.43 -8.58 -0.86
N GLY A 108 -1.93 -9.46 -1.72
CA GLY A 108 -2.55 -10.73 -2.04
C GLY A 108 -1.66 -11.93 -1.73
N HIS A 109 -2.18 -13.13 -2.03
CA HIS A 109 -1.45 -14.41 -2.00
C HIS A 109 -0.76 -14.69 -0.68
N SER A 110 -1.55 -14.72 0.38
CA SER A 110 -1.01 -15.12 1.65
C SER A 110 -0.70 -16.61 1.67
N GLY A 111 0.44 -16.96 2.26
CA GLY A 111 0.58 -18.30 2.82
C GLY A 111 -0.16 -18.39 4.15
N LEU A 112 -1.28 -17.67 4.31
CA LEU A 112 -1.88 -17.18 5.56
C LEU A 112 -2.12 -18.39 6.48
N ARG A 113 -1.49 -18.38 7.66
CA ARG A 113 -1.70 -19.40 8.70
C ARG A 113 -2.38 -18.73 9.89
N LEU A 114 -3.50 -19.30 10.34
CA LEU A 114 -4.18 -18.86 11.56
C LEU A 114 -3.28 -19.14 12.76
N TYR A 115 -3.18 -18.18 13.67
CA TYR A 115 -2.53 -18.38 14.97
C TYR A 115 -3.27 -19.48 15.75
N SER A 116 -2.60 -20.59 16.06
CA SER A 116 -3.08 -21.50 17.10
C SER A 116 -2.78 -20.89 18.47
N ALA A 117 -3.82 -20.64 19.25
CA ALA A 117 -3.73 -20.11 20.61
C ALA A 117 -2.93 -21.01 21.58
N ASP A 118 -2.68 -22.27 21.20
CA ASP A 118 -1.78 -23.16 21.92
C ASP A 118 -0.32 -22.91 21.52
N LYS A 119 0.38 -22.17 22.38
CA LYS A 119 1.80 -21.78 22.29
C LYS A 119 2.82 -22.94 22.23
N LYS A 120 2.43 -24.16 21.83
CA LYS A 120 3.31 -25.34 21.83
C LYS A 120 3.25 -26.25 20.61
N SER A 121 2.34 -26.06 19.65
CA SER A 121 2.22 -27.04 18.56
C SER A 121 1.96 -26.42 17.19
N GLU A 122 2.97 -25.76 16.62
CA GLU A 122 3.10 -25.72 15.16
C GLU A 122 4.58 -25.57 14.75
N TYR A 123 5.39 -26.53 15.18
CA TYR A 123 6.72 -26.82 14.60
C TYR A 123 6.60 -27.38 13.17
N ALA A 124 5.67 -26.84 12.36
CA ALA A 124 5.29 -27.37 11.07
C ALA A 124 6.33 -26.98 10.00
N VAL A 125 7.43 -27.75 10.01
CA VAL A 125 8.07 -28.37 8.84
C VAL A 125 7.83 -27.58 7.55
N MET A 126 8.62 -26.52 7.38
CA MET A 126 8.73 -25.76 6.14
C MET A 126 9.50 -26.63 5.12
N LYS A 127 8.83 -27.60 4.48
CA LYS A 127 9.46 -28.53 3.51
C LYS A 127 9.80 -27.83 2.18
N THR A 128 11.05 -27.35 2.10
CA THR A 128 12.05 -27.58 1.04
C THR A 128 11.83 -27.29 -0.46
N LYS A 129 10.78 -26.60 -0.93
CA LYS A 129 10.83 -26.00 -2.30
C LYS A 129 10.33 -24.56 -2.42
N VAL A 130 9.41 -24.14 -1.56
CA VAL A 130 8.92 -22.74 -1.51
C VAL A 130 9.97 -21.79 -0.89
N LEU A 131 10.94 -22.35 -0.15
CA LEU A 131 11.92 -21.57 0.61
C LEU A 131 12.92 -20.79 -0.25
N GLN A 132 13.33 -21.27 -1.42
CA GLN A 132 14.46 -20.66 -2.16
C GLN A 132 14.12 -19.27 -2.72
N ALA A 133 12.88 -19.05 -3.18
CA ALA A 133 12.38 -17.75 -3.62
C ALA A 133 11.93 -16.84 -2.45
N SER A 134 11.72 -17.40 -1.25
CA SER A 134 11.35 -16.65 -0.04
C SER A 134 12.55 -16.20 0.79
N LEU A 135 13.75 -16.80 0.66
CA LEU A 135 14.95 -16.39 1.42
C LEU A 135 15.25 -14.89 1.28
N THR A 136 14.95 -14.32 0.12
CA THR A 136 15.19 -12.91 -0.22
C THR A 136 14.46 -11.94 0.72
N TYR A 137 13.28 -12.31 1.23
CA TYR A 137 12.45 -11.44 2.08
C TYR A 137 12.45 -11.88 3.55
N LEU A 138 13.04 -13.03 3.87
CA LEU A 138 12.96 -13.61 5.21
C LEU A 138 14.18 -13.25 6.09
N PRO A 139 13.98 -13.07 7.41
CA PRO A 139 15.07 -12.88 8.35
C PRO A 139 15.82 -14.19 8.60
N GLU A 140 17.12 -14.10 8.88
CA GLU A 140 17.98 -15.27 9.13
C GLU A 140 17.49 -16.17 10.28
N ASP A 141 16.97 -15.58 11.36
CA ASP A 141 16.46 -16.35 12.49
C ASP A 141 15.24 -17.20 12.11
N PHE A 142 14.40 -16.72 11.19
CA PHE A 142 13.31 -17.53 10.64
C PHE A 142 13.84 -18.65 9.76
N ILE A 143 14.85 -18.37 8.94
CA ILE A 143 15.49 -19.38 8.08
C ILE A 143 16.09 -20.50 8.93
N ARG A 144 16.66 -20.17 10.09
CA ARG A 144 17.30 -21.11 11.02
C ARG A 144 16.30 -21.91 11.85
N HIS A 145 15.29 -21.25 12.41
CA HIS A 145 14.39 -21.86 13.42
C HIS A 145 12.99 -22.20 12.88
N GLY A 146 12.61 -21.64 11.73
CA GLY A 146 11.32 -21.89 11.07
C GLY A 146 10.10 -21.28 11.77
N GLN A 147 10.28 -20.37 12.73
CA GLN A 147 9.18 -19.85 13.55
C GLN A 147 8.52 -18.60 12.94
N LEU A 148 7.33 -18.76 12.37
CA LEU A 148 6.56 -17.64 11.81
C LEU A 148 6.02 -16.77 12.96
N THR A 149 6.27 -15.46 12.88
CA THR A 149 5.82 -14.46 13.86
C THR A 149 5.51 -13.14 13.14
N GLU A 150 4.82 -12.22 13.82
CA GLU A 150 4.58 -10.85 13.29
C GLU A 150 5.88 -10.17 12.88
N LYS A 151 6.98 -10.42 13.61
CA LYS A 151 8.31 -9.87 13.27
C LYS A 151 8.84 -10.32 11.92
N VAL A 152 8.47 -11.53 11.47
CA VAL A 152 8.86 -12.04 10.15
C VAL A 152 8.12 -11.27 9.06
N ASP A 153 6.84 -10.96 9.26
CA ASP A 153 6.06 -10.14 8.35
C ASP A 153 6.58 -8.70 8.32
N ILE A 154 6.86 -8.11 9.49
CA ILE A 154 7.42 -6.75 9.59
C ILE A 154 8.77 -6.67 8.88
N PHE A 155 9.64 -7.67 9.06
CA PHE A 155 10.92 -7.73 8.36
C PHE A 155 10.73 -7.82 6.83
N SER A 156 9.84 -8.71 6.39
CA SER A 156 9.53 -8.89 4.96
C SER A 156 8.94 -7.63 4.33
N CYS A 157 8.07 -6.93 5.07
CA CYS A 157 7.56 -5.60 4.73
C CYS A 157 8.71 -4.60 4.57
N GLY A 158 9.68 -4.58 5.50
CA GLY A 158 10.87 -3.72 5.42
C GLY A 158 11.70 -3.94 4.15
N VAL A 159 11.84 -5.18 3.70
CA VAL A 159 12.53 -5.48 2.43
C VAL A 159 11.76 -4.89 1.24
N VAL A 160 10.43 -5.00 1.21
CA VAL A 160 9.61 -4.39 0.15
C VAL A 160 9.68 -2.86 0.20
N LEU A 161 9.66 -2.26 1.39
CA LEU A 161 9.87 -0.81 1.56
C LEU A 161 11.24 -0.37 1.02
N ALA A 162 12.29 -1.18 1.23
CA ALA A 162 13.61 -0.92 0.65
C ALA A 162 13.60 -1.00 -0.88
N GLU A 163 12.88 -1.95 -1.50
CA GLU A 163 12.70 -1.99 -2.95
C GLU A 163 12.01 -0.72 -3.46
N ILE A 164 10.99 -0.23 -2.74
CA ILE A 164 10.27 1.00 -3.12
C ILE A 164 11.19 2.24 -3.04
N LEU A 165 11.98 2.37 -1.96
CA LEU A 165 12.88 3.51 -1.79
C LEU A 165 14.02 3.50 -2.82
N THR A 166 14.59 2.33 -3.09
CA THR A 166 15.81 2.23 -3.88
C THR A 166 15.58 1.94 -5.35
N GLY A 167 14.41 1.40 -5.71
CA GLY A 167 14.18 0.83 -7.05
C GLY A 167 15.05 -0.39 -7.35
N MET A 168 15.80 -0.92 -6.37
CA MET A 168 16.67 -2.07 -6.53
C MET A 168 15.89 -3.37 -6.32
N LYS A 169 16.26 -4.42 -7.05
CA LYS A 169 15.70 -5.77 -6.83
C LYS A 169 16.15 -6.31 -5.48
N ALA A 170 15.25 -6.96 -4.76
CA ALA A 170 15.60 -7.61 -3.50
C ALA A 170 16.66 -8.72 -3.65
N LEU A 171 16.68 -9.42 -4.80
CA LEU A 171 17.72 -10.36 -5.21
C LEU A 171 18.33 -9.91 -6.54
N ASP A 172 19.66 -9.75 -6.57
CA ASP A 172 20.42 -9.44 -7.78
C ASP A 172 21.74 -10.20 -7.79
N GLU A 173 21.87 -11.20 -8.67
CA GLU A 173 23.07 -12.05 -8.79
C GLU A 173 24.30 -11.27 -9.31
N GLY A 174 24.08 -10.12 -9.96
CA GLY A 174 25.15 -9.25 -10.45
C GLY A 174 25.70 -8.27 -9.40
N ARG A 175 25.09 -8.23 -8.21
CA ARG A 175 25.43 -7.28 -7.14
C ARG A 175 26.13 -7.97 -5.97
N GLN A 176 26.97 -7.21 -5.25
CA GLN A 176 27.55 -7.63 -3.97
C GLN A 176 27.30 -6.55 -2.91
N PRO A 177 26.59 -6.85 -1.81
CA PRO A 177 25.84 -8.07 -1.52
C PRO A 177 24.70 -8.38 -2.51
N ILE A 178 24.43 -9.69 -2.69
CA ILE A 178 23.39 -10.21 -3.60
C ILE A 178 21.98 -9.79 -3.12
N TYR A 179 21.75 -9.81 -1.81
CA TYR A 179 20.45 -9.46 -1.23
C TYR A 179 20.39 -8.00 -0.79
N LEU A 180 19.29 -7.31 -1.12
CA LEU A 180 19.08 -5.91 -0.72
C LEU A 180 19.01 -5.77 0.79
N LYS A 181 18.41 -6.74 1.50
CA LYS A 181 18.32 -6.74 2.96
C LYS A 181 19.70 -6.71 3.63
N ASP A 182 20.72 -7.28 3.01
CA ASP A 182 22.09 -7.33 3.54
C ASP A 182 22.78 -5.97 3.35
N ILE A 183 22.59 -5.32 2.20
CA ILE A 183 23.05 -3.93 1.96
C ILE A 183 22.52 -3.00 3.05
N ILE A 184 21.20 -3.04 3.28
CA ILE A 184 20.59 -2.18 4.28
C ILE A 184 21.05 -2.55 5.70
N ALA A 185 21.22 -3.84 5.99
CA ALA A 185 21.74 -4.30 7.29
C ALA A 185 23.17 -3.81 7.55
N ASP A 186 24.04 -3.82 6.54
CA ASP A 186 25.42 -3.33 6.64
C ASP A 186 25.48 -1.82 6.92
N GLU A 187 24.63 -1.02 6.28
CA GLU A 187 24.52 0.43 6.57
C GLU A 187 24.02 0.68 8.00
N ILE A 188 23.01 -0.07 8.44
CA ILE A 188 22.51 0.00 9.83
C ILE A 188 23.61 -0.37 10.83
N GLN A 189 24.41 -1.39 10.53
CA GLN A 189 25.50 -1.85 11.39
C GLN A 189 26.64 -0.81 11.45
N THR A 190 27.03 -0.26 10.31
CA THR A 190 28.06 0.78 10.21
C THR A 190 27.68 2.04 10.98
N ALA A 191 26.41 2.45 10.90
CA ALA A 191 25.89 3.57 11.67
C ALA A 191 25.90 3.32 13.19
N LYS A 192 25.64 2.08 13.63
CA LYS A 192 25.72 1.69 15.05
C LYS A 192 27.13 1.74 15.60
N GLU A 193 28.11 1.28 14.84
CA GLU A 193 29.52 1.29 15.24
C GLU A 193 30.07 2.72 15.36
N SER A 194 29.58 3.62 14.50
CA SER A 194 29.94 5.04 14.51
C SER A 194 29.28 5.81 15.67
N SER A 195 28.12 5.37 16.17
CA SER A 195 27.33 6.06 17.20
C SER A 195 27.50 5.43 18.59
N ARG A 196 28.72 5.49 19.17
CA ARG A 196 29.13 4.87 20.44
C ARG A 196 28.33 5.23 21.73
N SER A 197 27.17 5.92 21.70
CA SER A 197 26.47 6.28 22.96
C SER A 197 24.94 6.49 22.97
N LYS A 198 24.18 6.44 21.86
CA LYS A 198 22.70 6.58 21.92
C LYS A 198 21.98 5.73 20.88
N VAL A 199 21.25 4.70 21.36
CA VAL A 199 20.46 3.77 20.53
C VAL A 199 19.47 4.50 19.62
N LYS A 200 18.83 5.59 20.07
CA LYS A 200 17.79 6.31 19.29
C LYS A 200 18.30 7.13 18.10
N ASN A 201 19.61 7.34 17.94
CA ASN A 201 20.16 8.16 16.86
C ASN A 201 20.77 7.33 15.72
N CYS A 202 20.91 6.01 15.89
CA CYS A 202 21.57 5.18 14.90
C CYS A 202 20.70 4.91 13.67
N GLU A 203 19.38 4.75 13.85
CA GLU A 203 18.45 4.54 12.75
C GLU A 203 18.38 5.76 11.83
N LYS A 204 18.36 6.98 12.41
CA LYS A 204 18.34 8.23 11.64
C LYS A 204 19.65 8.46 10.89
N LEU A 205 20.78 8.06 11.48
CA LEU A 205 22.08 8.13 10.81
C LEU A 205 22.14 7.14 9.63
N ALA A 206 21.74 5.89 9.86
CA ALA A 206 21.63 4.88 8.80
C ALA A 206 20.68 5.33 7.69
N ALA A 207 19.53 5.91 8.05
CA ALA A 207 18.56 6.44 7.10
C ALA A 207 19.17 7.49 6.18
N LYS A 208 19.97 8.42 6.72
CA LYS A 208 20.68 9.43 5.90
C LYS A 208 21.66 8.79 4.92
N GLU A 209 22.44 7.83 5.37
CA GLU A 209 23.39 7.12 4.50
C GLU A 209 22.67 6.33 3.39
N ILE A 210 21.57 5.65 3.74
CA ILE A 210 20.74 4.92 2.78
C ILE A 210 20.18 5.87 1.71
N CYS A 211 19.62 7.02 2.13
CA CYS A 211 19.11 8.02 1.21
C CYS A 211 20.22 8.60 0.31
N SER A 212 21.40 8.88 0.87
CA SER A 212 22.49 9.45 0.09
C SER A 212 23.03 8.50 -0.98
N LYS A 213 23.00 7.19 -0.73
CA LYS A 213 23.65 6.19 -1.59
C LYS A 213 22.70 5.49 -2.55
N TYR A 214 21.47 5.22 -2.11
CA TYR A 214 20.59 4.26 -2.79
C TYR A 214 19.22 4.82 -3.16
N LEU A 215 18.91 6.08 -2.85
CA LEU A 215 17.62 6.68 -3.18
C LEU A 215 17.40 6.67 -4.71
N GLU A 216 16.23 6.21 -5.14
CA GLU A 216 15.88 6.14 -6.56
C GLU A 216 15.85 7.54 -7.20
N SER A 217 16.82 7.81 -8.08
CA SER A 217 16.97 9.11 -8.74
C SER A 217 15.99 9.32 -9.90
N ARG A 218 15.47 8.24 -10.50
CA ARG A 218 14.58 8.35 -11.66
C ARG A 218 13.14 8.73 -11.29
N ALA A 219 12.75 8.59 -10.03
CA ALA A 219 11.40 8.88 -9.52
C ALA A 219 11.11 10.38 -9.30
N GLY A 220 12.06 11.26 -9.62
CA GLY A 220 11.97 12.69 -9.38
C GLY A 220 12.53 13.11 -8.01
N HIS A 221 12.25 14.36 -7.61
CA HIS A 221 12.74 14.91 -6.35
C HIS A 221 11.87 14.49 -5.17
N LEU A 222 12.48 13.91 -4.13
CA LEU A 222 11.88 13.66 -2.82
C LEU A 222 12.49 14.62 -1.80
N LEU A 223 11.66 15.25 -0.97
CA LEU A 223 12.14 16.09 0.12
C LEU A 223 13.05 15.28 1.05
N GLU A 224 14.23 15.81 1.37
CA GLU A 224 15.24 15.11 2.18
C GLU A 224 14.66 14.59 3.50
N GLU A 225 13.81 15.38 4.17
CA GLU A 225 13.18 14.96 5.41
C GLU A 225 12.23 13.75 5.23
N ALA A 226 11.42 13.75 4.17
CA ALA A 226 10.52 12.64 3.88
C ALA A 226 11.30 11.39 3.46
N ALA A 227 12.41 11.56 2.73
CA ALA A 227 13.32 10.47 2.40
C ALA A 227 13.91 9.82 3.67
N ILE A 228 14.38 10.64 4.61
CA ILE A 228 14.95 10.17 5.88
C ILE A 228 13.89 9.45 6.72
N ASP A 229 12.66 9.95 6.77
CA ASP A 229 11.57 9.28 7.50
C ASP A 229 11.22 7.93 6.86
N PHE A 230 11.12 7.86 5.52
CA PHE A 230 10.95 6.60 4.80
C PHE A 230 12.08 5.62 5.13
N ALA A 231 13.34 6.03 4.97
CA ALA A 231 14.48 5.17 5.28
C ALA A 231 14.54 4.77 6.76
N SER A 232 14.08 5.63 7.67
CA SER A 232 13.94 5.30 9.10
C SER A 232 12.91 4.20 9.32
N ALA A 233 11.77 4.23 8.62
CA ALA A 233 10.77 3.16 8.65
C ALA A 233 11.36 1.81 8.21
N ILE A 234 12.20 1.79 7.17
CA ILE A 234 12.93 0.59 6.73
C ILE A 234 13.87 0.08 7.84
N CYS A 235 14.64 0.97 8.46
CA CYS A 235 15.53 0.62 9.58
C CYS A 235 14.75 0.01 10.76
N LEU A 236 13.56 0.55 11.06
CA LEU A 236 12.67 0.05 12.10
C LEU A 236 12.11 -1.34 11.78
N CYS A 237 11.83 -1.64 10.50
CA CYS A 237 11.41 -2.98 10.09
C CYS A 237 12.53 -4.02 10.22
N LEU A 238 13.75 -3.65 9.84
CA LEU A 238 14.89 -4.58 9.76
C LEU A 238 15.68 -4.71 11.07
N ARG A 239 15.30 -3.98 12.13
CA ARG A 239 15.96 -4.09 13.45
C ARG A 239 15.69 -5.45 14.10
N LYS A 240 16.73 -6.02 14.71
CA LYS A 240 16.65 -7.36 15.35
C LYS A 240 15.69 -7.43 16.56
N LYS A 241 15.43 -6.31 17.24
CA LYS A 241 14.64 -6.28 18.49
C LYS A 241 13.51 -5.27 18.42
N ASN A 242 12.35 -5.65 18.97
CA ASN A 242 11.18 -4.78 19.20
C ASN A 242 10.52 -4.19 17.94
N ALA A 243 10.76 -4.70 16.73
CA ALA A 243 10.03 -4.24 15.54
C ALA A 243 8.51 -4.22 15.79
N ASN A 244 7.88 -3.06 15.53
CA ASN A 244 6.47 -2.79 15.77
C ASN A 244 5.89 -2.13 14.51
N ILE A 245 4.85 -2.73 13.94
CA ILE A 245 4.24 -2.25 12.69
C ILE A 245 3.58 -0.88 12.85
N THR A 246 3.02 -0.57 14.03
CA THR A 246 2.38 0.72 14.30
C THR A 246 3.39 1.86 14.35
N GLU A 247 4.56 1.64 14.97
CA GLU A 247 5.68 2.62 14.96
C GLU A 247 6.17 2.87 13.52
N VAL A 248 6.24 1.82 12.70
CA VAL A 248 6.59 1.93 11.28
C VAL A 248 5.54 2.74 10.52
N LEU A 249 4.25 2.51 10.79
CA LEU A 249 3.16 3.24 10.17
C LEU A 249 3.20 4.74 10.52
N GLU A 250 3.36 5.08 11.79
CA GLU A 250 3.45 6.48 12.26
C GLU A 250 4.56 7.26 11.55
N VAL A 251 5.75 6.64 11.42
CA VAL A 251 6.89 7.25 10.72
C VAL A 251 6.61 7.41 9.22
N MET A 252 5.99 6.41 8.59
CA MET A 252 5.67 6.47 7.16
C MET A 252 4.56 7.49 6.86
N GLU A 253 3.55 7.62 7.71
CA GLU A 253 2.51 8.65 7.58
C GLU A 253 3.08 10.05 7.78
N THR A 254 4.09 10.21 8.64
CA THR A 254 4.83 11.47 8.77
C THR A 254 5.54 11.82 7.45
N ALA A 255 6.15 10.85 6.78
CA ALA A 255 6.76 11.06 5.46
C ALA A 255 5.73 11.47 4.39
N ASP A 256 4.54 10.83 4.37
CA ASP A 256 3.44 11.18 3.47
C ASP A 256 2.92 12.60 3.69
N ASN A 257 2.71 12.99 4.96
CA ASN A 257 2.24 14.33 5.31
C ASN A 257 3.23 15.42 4.85
N LYS A 258 4.53 15.23 5.10
CA LYS A 258 5.58 16.17 4.64
C LYS A 258 5.60 16.32 3.13
N LEU A 259 5.41 15.23 2.40
CA LEU A 259 5.33 15.27 0.94
C LEU A 259 4.10 16.09 0.49
N ARG A 260 2.92 15.83 1.07
CA ARG A 260 1.67 16.55 0.76
C ARG A 260 1.77 18.04 1.05
N GLU A 261 2.32 18.43 2.20
CA GLU A 261 2.50 19.83 2.59
C GLU A 261 3.38 20.59 1.59
N HIS A 262 4.45 19.94 1.10
CA HIS A 262 5.32 20.54 0.08
C HIS A 262 4.57 20.78 -1.24
N TYR A 263 3.68 19.88 -1.67
CA TYR A 263 2.86 20.09 -2.88
C TYR A 263 1.87 21.24 -2.71
N ILE A 264 1.29 21.40 -1.52
CA ILE A 264 0.35 22.49 -1.23
C ILE A 264 1.11 23.84 -1.21
N CYS A 265 2.24 23.93 -0.52
CA CYS A 265 3.03 25.16 -0.39
C CYS A 265 3.75 25.54 -1.71
N GLY A 266 4.22 24.57 -2.48
CA GLY A 266 4.88 24.78 -3.78
C GLY A 266 3.97 25.36 -4.86
N SER A 267 2.64 25.25 -4.71
CA SER A 267 1.66 25.87 -5.61
C SER A 267 1.40 27.35 -5.30
N SER A 268 1.82 27.86 -4.13
CA SER A 268 1.51 29.22 -3.65
C SER A 268 2.65 30.23 -3.82
N LEU A 269 3.82 29.84 -4.36
CA LEU A 269 5.02 30.70 -4.43
C LEU A 269 5.43 31.15 -5.85
N SER A 270 4.62 30.90 -6.88
CA SER A 270 4.92 31.35 -8.26
C SER A 270 4.30 32.69 -8.66
N GLY A 271 3.99 33.58 -7.70
CA GLY A 271 3.45 34.89 -8.09
C GLY A 271 3.11 35.87 -6.99
N PHE A 272 4.08 36.27 -6.16
CA PHE A 272 4.03 37.60 -5.54
C PHE A 272 5.42 38.20 -5.48
N SER A 273 5.79 38.88 -6.58
CA SER A 273 6.69 40.03 -6.48
C SER A 273 5.82 41.19 -5.98
N MET A 274 5.96 41.57 -4.72
CA MET A 274 5.50 42.87 -4.26
C MET A 274 6.70 43.63 -3.71
N ASN A 275 7.03 44.68 -4.46
CA ASN A 275 7.98 45.72 -4.12
C ASN A 275 7.68 46.27 -2.71
N THR A 276 8.73 46.45 -1.93
CA THR A 276 8.74 47.32 -0.75
C THR A 276 8.46 48.77 -1.19
N PRO A 277 7.46 49.47 -0.64
CA PRO A 277 7.41 50.92 -0.74
C PRO A 277 8.34 51.52 0.32
N GLU A 278 9.26 52.35 -0.14
CA GLU A 278 10.12 53.22 0.65
C GLU A 278 9.26 54.37 1.21
N GLU A 279 9.03 54.41 2.52
CA GLU A 279 8.42 55.57 3.18
C GLU A 279 9.47 56.70 3.24
N THR A 280 9.16 57.81 2.59
CA THR A 280 9.85 59.09 2.77
C THR A 280 8.90 60.02 3.52
N ASP A 281 9.37 60.51 4.67
CA ASP A 281 8.73 61.53 5.48
C ASP A 281 8.66 62.86 4.73
N ASP A 282 7.51 63.53 4.74
CA ASP A 282 7.43 64.98 4.67
C ASP A 282 6.14 65.48 5.35
N GLU A 283 6.30 66.11 6.51
CA GLU A 283 5.32 67.04 7.07
C GLU A 283 5.37 68.37 6.29
N THR A 284 4.23 69.03 6.08
CA THR A 284 3.97 70.44 6.48
C THR A 284 2.58 70.89 5.99
N THR A 285 1.65 70.99 6.94
CA THR A 285 0.77 72.15 7.24
C THR A 285 0.20 73.01 6.10
N SER A 286 -1.14 73.07 5.95
CA SER A 286 -1.96 74.23 6.35
C SER A 286 -3.43 74.25 5.83
N LEU A 287 -4.34 74.47 6.80
CA LEU A 287 -5.52 75.37 6.79
C LEU A 287 -6.75 75.12 5.87
N SER A 288 -7.84 74.66 6.53
CA SER A 288 -9.11 75.40 6.77
C SER A 288 -10.24 75.52 5.71
N VAL A 289 -11.44 75.06 6.16
CA VAL A 289 -12.86 75.45 5.90
C VAL A 289 -13.45 75.33 4.48
N ASP A 290 -14.51 74.50 4.29
CA ASP A 290 -15.93 74.93 4.37
C ASP A 290 -16.97 73.82 4.09
N VAL A 291 -18.20 74.12 4.52
CA VAL A 291 -19.40 73.33 4.89
C VAL A 291 -20.22 72.68 3.73
N PRO A 292 -21.09 71.66 3.98
CA PRO A 292 -21.89 70.89 2.99
C PRO A 292 -23.34 71.50 2.84
N PRO A 293 -24.46 70.82 2.46
CA PRO A 293 -24.74 69.46 1.92
C PRO A 293 -25.79 69.40 0.76
N GLY A 294 -26.13 68.21 0.26
CA GLY A 294 -27.45 68.00 -0.39
C GLY A 294 -27.66 66.73 -1.24
N GLY A 295 -28.61 65.88 -0.82
CA GLY A 295 -29.66 65.37 -1.73
C GLY A 295 -29.57 63.95 -2.35
N MET A 296 -30.02 62.94 -1.59
CA MET A 296 -31.07 61.92 -1.90
C MET A 296 -31.41 61.39 -3.33
N GLN A 297 -31.75 60.08 -3.34
CA GLN A 297 -32.56 59.23 -4.28
C GLN A 297 -31.78 58.50 -5.40
N ARG A 298 -31.77 57.16 -5.59
CA ARG A 298 -32.65 55.96 -5.40
C ARG A 298 -33.51 55.58 -6.63
N ALA A 299 -33.31 54.32 -7.08
CA ALA A 299 -34.11 53.48 -8.00
C ALA A 299 -34.09 53.85 -9.50
N GLY A 300 -34.12 52.94 -10.48
CA GLY A 300 -34.32 51.48 -10.56
C GLY A 300 -34.37 51.08 -12.05
N ILE A 301 -34.96 49.91 -12.34
CA ILE A 301 -35.23 49.28 -13.68
C ILE A 301 -34.14 48.29 -14.14
N ALA A 302 -34.39 47.09 -14.66
CA ALA A 302 -35.38 46.01 -14.51
C ALA A 302 -34.85 44.87 -15.41
N GLN A 303 -35.07 43.62 -15.03
CA GLN A 303 -34.82 42.41 -15.85
C GLN A 303 -35.82 42.28 -17.02
N PRO A 304 -35.67 41.28 -17.91
CA PRO A 304 -36.52 40.08 -17.70
C PRO A 304 -35.96 38.69 -18.13
N ALA A 305 -36.50 37.66 -17.44
CA ALA A 305 -36.95 36.30 -17.83
C ALA A 305 -35.99 35.36 -18.62
N THR A 306 -35.47 34.23 -18.11
CA THR A 306 -36.06 32.94 -17.63
C THR A 306 -36.74 32.07 -18.70
N LEU A 307 -36.13 30.91 -19.01
CA LEU A 307 -36.79 29.68 -19.49
C LEU A 307 -36.15 28.46 -18.79
N THR A 308 -37.01 27.58 -18.30
CA THR A 308 -36.77 26.41 -17.45
C THR A 308 -36.80 25.11 -18.24
N SER A 309 -35.93 24.13 -17.91
CA SER A 309 -36.25 22.70 -18.06
C SER A 309 -35.55 21.87 -16.99
N ALA A 310 -36.34 21.05 -16.29
CA ALA A 310 -35.98 20.29 -15.10
C ALA A 310 -35.24 18.97 -15.41
N HIS A 311 -34.26 18.64 -14.58
CA HIS A 311 -33.66 17.30 -14.44
C HIS A 311 -34.22 16.61 -13.19
N PRO A 312 -34.47 15.28 -13.21
CA PRO A 312 -34.78 14.52 -12.00
C PRO A 312 -33.50 13.99 -11.35
N SER A 313 -33.27 14.38 -10.10
CA SER A 313 -32.19 13.91 -9.21
C SER A 313 -32.53 12.57 -8.56
N PRO A 314 -31.57 11.66 -8.32
CA PRO A 314 -31.79 10.44 -7.55
C PRO A 314 -31.73 10.71 -6.02
N PRO A 315 -32.38 9.89 -5.19
CA PRO A 315 -32.57 10.17 -3.76
C PRO A 315 -31.32 9.88 -2.93
N SER A 316 -31.06 10.81 -2.01
CA SER A 316 -30.08 10.73 -0.92
C SER A 316 -30.38 9.55 0.00
N MET A 317 -29.44 8.60 0.12
CA MET A 317 -29.40 7.68 1.25
C MET A 317 -28.71 8.36 2.42
N ALA A 318 -29.45 8.47 3.52
CA ALA A 318 -28.98 8.98 4.80
C ALA A 318 -27.79 8.15 5.31
N ALA A 319 -26.76 8.86 5.75
CA ALA A 319 -25.65 8.31 6.50
C ALA A 319 -26.15 7.67 7.80
N LEU A 320 -25.83 6.39 8.01
CA LEU A 320 -25.93 5.74 9.32
C LEU A 320 -24.53 5.67 9.92
N SER A 321 -24.40 6.19 11.13
CA SER A 321 -23.18 6.25 11.94
C SER A 321 -22.62 4.84 12.26
N PRO A 322 -21.29 4.65 12.34
CA PRO A 322 -20.70 3.38 12.75
C PRO A 322 -20.45 3.40 14.26
N ASP A 323 -21.48 3.16 15.06
CA ASP A 323 -21.31 2.85 16.48
C ASP A 323 -22.24 1.71 16.86
N ILE A 324 -21.71 0.83 17.72
CA ILE A 324 -22.35 -0.36 18.31
C ILE A 324 -22.25 -1.63 17.45
N TYR A 325 -21.10 -2.29 17.49
CA TYR A 325 -21.02 -3.74 17.72
C TYR A 325 -19.65 -4.10 18.32
N CYS A 326 -19.41 -3.66 19.56
CA CYS A 326 -18.41 -4.26 20.43
C CYS A 326 -19.14 -4.86 21.63
N GLY A 327 -19.29 -6.18 21.62
CA GLY A 327 -19.92 -6.96 22.68
C GLY A 327 -19.53 -8.43 22.55
N GLN A 328 -18.79 -8.91 23.53
CA GLN A 328 -18.31 -10.28 23.77
C GLN A 328 -19.05 -11.39 23.02
N VAL A 329 -18.31 -12.18 22.22
CA VAL A 329 -18.71 -13.56 21.89
C VAL A 329 -17.53 -14.50 22.09
N SER A 330 -17.29 -14.83 23.35
CA SER A 330 -16.68 -16.08 23.75
C SER A 330 -17.70 -17.22 23.57
N ARG A 331 -17.77 -17.81 22.37
CA ARG A 331 -18.21 -19.20 22.05
C ARG A 331 -18.36 -19.35 20.53
N ILE A 332 -17.77 -20.43 20.01
CA ILE A 332 -17.85 -20.87 18.62
C ILE A 332 -19.33 -21.16 18.26
N PRO A 333 -19.90 -20.53 17.21
CA PRO A 333 -21.11 -21.04 16.58
C PRO A 333 -20.72 -22.23 15.68
N SER A 334 -21.28 -23.39 16.01
CA SER A 334 -21.30 -24.59 15.18
C SER A 334 -21.91 -24.28 13.80
N LEU A 335 -21.37 -24.94 12.77
CA LEU A 335 -21.76 -24.91 11.34
C LEU A 335 -23.05 -24.10 11.05
N ALA A 336 -22.86 -22.84 10.66
CA ALA A 336 -23.89 -22.13 9.92
C ALA A 336 -23.92 -22.71 8.50
N ARG A 337 -25.11 -23.20 8.11
CA ARG A 337 -25.45 -23.84 6.84
C ARG A 337 -24.67 -23.28 5.65
N GLU A 338 -24.11 -24.17 4.84
CA GLU A 338 -23.65 -23.90 3.47
C GLU A 338 -24.74 -23.08 2.74
N THR A 339 -24.52 -21.77 2.64
CA THR A 339 -25.23 -20.95 1.69
C THR A 339 -24.49 -21.14 0.37
N SER A 340 -25.01 -22.03 -0.45
CA SER A 340 -24.55 -22.26 -1.81
C SER A 340 -24.72 -20.98 -2.62
N TRP A 341 -23.66 -20.19 -2.74
CA TRP A 341 -23.57 -19.16 -3.76
C TRP A 341 -23.32 -19.86 -5.11
N LYS A 342 -24.38 -20.40 -5.70
CA LYS A 342 -24.34 -20.88 -7.08
C LYS A 342 -24.11 -19.68 -7.99
N ILE A 343 -22.87 -19.49 -8.42
CA ILE A 343 -22.56 -18.58 -9.54
C ILE A 343 -23.31 -19.16 -10.75
N GLN A 344 -24.34 -18.45 -11.22
CA GLN A 344 -25.00 -18.82 -12.46
C GLN A 344 -24.03 -18.54 -13.61
N ILE A 345 -23.51 -19.62 -14.21
CA ILE A 345 -22.76 -19.58 -15.45
C ILE A 345 -23.78 -19.36 -16.55
N ASN A 346 -23.82 -18.14 -17.10
CA ASN A 346 -24.62 -17.84 -18.29
C ASN A 346 -23.89 -18.35 -19.55
N ASP A 347 -24.61 -18.42 -20.66
CA ASP A 347 -24.08 -18.98 -21.91
C ASP A 347 -22.82 -18.25 -22.40
N LYS A 348 -22.68 -16.95 -22.10
CA LYS A 348 -21.47 -16.18 -22.40
C LYS A 348 -20.25 -16.67 -21.61
N LYS A 349 -20.40 -16.91 -20.31
CA LYS A 349 -19.32 -17.45 -19.47
C LYS A 349 -18.94 -18.87 -19.88
N LYS A 350 -19.91 -19.70 -20.25
CA LYS A 350 -19.65 -21.05 -20.77
C LYS A 350 -18.85 -21.00 -22.07
N LYS A 351 -19.25 -20.12 -23.00
CA LYS A 351 -18.55 -19.91 -24.27
C LYS A 351 -17.13 -19.37 -24.08
N LEU A 352 -16.92 -18.45 -23.13
CA LEU A 352 -15.58 -17.96 -22.78
C LEU A 352 -14.70 -19.09 -22.22
N MET A 353 -15.23 -19.96 -21.36
CA MET A 353 -14.50 -21.11 -20.85
C MET A 353 -14.11 -22.10 -21.96
N GLU A 354 -15.00 -22.34 -22.93
CA GLU A 354 -14.70 -23.16 -24.12
C GLU A 354 -13.63 -22.51 -25.02
N ASN A 355 -13.71 -21.19 -25.21
CA ASN A 355 -12.73 -20.46 -26.03
C ASN A 355 -11.33 -20.42 -25.38
N ILE A 356 -11.22 -20.38 -24.05
CA ILE A 356 -9.94 -20.45 -23.33
C ILE A 356 -9.25 -21.79 -23.60
N LEU A 357 -9.98 -22.91 -23.57
CA LEU A 357 -9.42 -24.23 -23.87
C LEU A 357 -8.93 -24.32 -25.32
N LEU A 358 -9.66 -23.71 -26.26
CA LEU A 358 -9.26 -23.69 -27.66
C LEU A 358 -8.06 -22.75 -27.91
N TYR A 359 -7.91 -21.68 -27.15
CA TYR A 359 -6.72 -20.81 -27.17
C TYR A 359 -5.48 -21.56 -26.65
N GLU A 360 -5.61 -22.33 -25.58
CA GLU A 360 -4.51 -23.16 -25.05
C GLU A 360 -4.08 -24.28 -26.01
N GLU A 361 -4.97 -24.72 -26.91
CA GLU A 361 -4.67 -25.68 -27.98
C GLU A 361 -4.16 -25.03 -29.28
N ASP A 362 -3.83 -23.73 -29.27
CA ASP A 362 -3.44 -22.91 -30.44
C ASP A 362 -4.48 -22.91 -31.58
N LYS A 363 -5.74 -23.23 -31.28
CA LYS A 363 -6.86 -23.27 -32.24
C LYS A 363 -7.62 -21.95 -32.35
N LEU A 364 -7.29 -20.98 -31.52
CA LEU A 364 -7.95 -19.68 -31.42
C LEU A 364 -6.90 -18.58 -31.18
N ASN A 365 -7.06 -17.42 -31.82
CA ASN A 365 -6.15 -16.28 -31.63
C ASN A 365 -6.68 -15.33 -30.54
N SER A 366 -5.82 -14.43 -30.05
CA SER A 366 -6.13 -13.55 -28.93
C SER A 366 -7.25 -12.54 -29.21
N SER A 367 -7.47 -12.15 -30.48
CA SER A 367 -8.59 -11.29 -30.88
C SER A 367 -9.94 -12.01 -30.78
N GLU A 368 -10.00 -13.27 -31.20
CA GLU A 368 -11.23 -14.07 -31.22
C GLU A 368 -11.64 -14.58 -29.82
N LEU A 369 -10.70 -14.68 -28.88
CA LEU A 369 -10.95 -15.08 -27.49
C LEU A 369 -11.91 -14.12 -26.75
N PHE A 370 -11.86 -12.83 -27.07
CA PHE A 370 -12.58 -11.78 -26.34
C PHE A 370 -13.79 -11.16 -27.11
N GLU A 371 -14.09 -11.61 -28.33
CA GLU A 371 -15.19 -11.08 -29.17
C GLU A 371 -16.58 -11.75 -28.95
N SER A 372 -16.75 -12.62 -27.95
CA SER A 372 -17.98 -13.44 -27.76
C SER A 372 -18.98 -12.96 -26.71
#